data_AF-A0A6G8IJB3-F1
#
_entry.id   AF-A0A6G8IJB3-F1
#
_cell.length_a   1.000
_cell.length_b   1.000
_cell.length_c   1.000
_cell.angle_alpha   90.00
_cell.angle_beta   90.00
_cell.angle_gamma   90.00
#
_symmetry.space_group_name_H-M   'P 1'
#
loop_
_entity.id
_entity.type
_entity.pdbx_description
1 polymer ?
#
loop_
_entity_poly.entity_id
_entity_poly.type
_entity_poly.pdbx_seq_one_letter_code
_entity_poly.pdbx_strand_id
1 'polypeptide(L)'
;MTTFADSLKREIARVARKELKSELTLLRKTTAGHRSEIAALKRDLKSLQSENKDLARRLKAVGTGAGAVMRSTNDEPRAKPGRKVVYNAEAFAAMRAKLGLTQAQMATLLGVSSLSVYKWESGQVEPREKQKAKVLALRGVGKREVVKMLEAAA
;
A
#
# COMPACT_ATOMS: atom_id res chain seq x y z
N MET A 1 40.04 57.10 1.67
CA MET A 1 41.08 56.22 1.08
C MET A 1 40.65 54.77 1.28
N THR A 2 40.30 54.03 0.23
CA THR A 2 40.06 52.59 0.35
C THR A 2 41.40 51.89 0.49
N THR A 3 41.60 51.10 1.54
CA THR A 3 42.83 50.34 1.71
C THR A 3 42.85 49.15 0.73
N PHE A 4 44.04 48.66 0.39
CA PHE A 4 44.18 47.46 -0.42
C PHE A 4 43.47 46.23 0.20
N ALA A 5 43.50 46.13 1.53
CA ALA A 5 42.78 45.07 2.24
C ALA A 5 41.26 45.15 2.00
N ASP A 6 40.70 46.36 1.96
CA ASP A 6 39.27 46.55 1.71
C ASP A 6 38.88 46.25 0.26
N SER A 7 39.73 46.62 -0.71
CA SER A 7 39.48 46.29 -2.13
C SER A 7 39.60 44.77 -2.36
N LEU A 8 40.60 44.11 -1.77
CA LEU A 8 40.79 42.66 -1.86
C LEU A 8 39.61 41.89 -1.25
N LYS A 9 39.14 42.28 -0.05
CA LYS A 9 37.96 41.66 0.59
C LYS A 9 36.70 41.81 -0.27
N ARG A 10 36.49 42.99 -0.87
CA ARG A 10 35.37 43.23 -1.79
C ARG A 10 35.45 42.35 -3.03
N GLU A 11 36.65 42.16 -3.56
CA GLU A 11 36.88 41.33 -4.74
C GLU A 11 36.67 39.84 -4.45
N ILE A 12 37.18 39.36 -3.32
CA ILE A 12 36.90 37.99 -2.83
C ILE A 12 35.40 37.78 -2.67
N ALA A 13 34.69 38.72 -2.03
CA ALA A 13 33.24 38.63 -1.85
C ALA A 13 32.47 38.72 -3.18
N ARG A 14 33.00 39.44 -4.18
CA ARG A 14 32.42 39.54 -5.52
C ARG A 14 32.56 38.22 -6.26
N VAL A 15 33.75 37.62 -6.26
CA VAL A 15 34.02 36.32 -6.90
C VAL A 15 33.23 35.22 -6.22
N ALA A 16 33.25 35.11 -4.88
CA ALA A 16 32.47 34.13 -4.15
C ALA A 16 30.97 34.21 -4.47
N ARG A 17 30.40 35.42 -4.52
CA ARG A 17 29.00 35.61 -4.93
C ARG A 17 28.74 35.26 -6.39
N LYS A 18 29.73 35.46 -7.27
CA LYS A 18 29.62 35.14 -8.69
C LYS A 18 29.59 33.62 -8.91
N GLU A 19 30.49 32.90 -8.27
CA GLU A 19 30.57 31.43 -8.33
C GLU A 19 29.29 30.78 -7.76
N LEU A 20 28.80 31.25 -6.62
CA LEU A 20 27.59 30.69 -5.98
C LEU A 20 26.27 31.07 -6.69
N LYS A 21 26.29 32.05 -7.61
CA LYS A 21 25.05 32.60 -8.19
C LYS A 21 24.27 31.55 -8.97
N SER A 22 24.95 30.81 -9.85
CA SER A 22 24.32 29.78 -10.71
C SER A 22 23.68 28.68 -9.85
N GLU A 23 24.43 28.13 -8.90
CA GLU A 23 23.96 27.07 -8.00
C GLU A 23 22.78 27.53 -7.15
N LEU A 24 22.86 28.72 -6.54
CA LEU A 24 21.76 29.26 -5.75
C LEU A 24 20.51 29.55 -6.60
N THR A 25 20.67 29.96 -7.86
CA THR A 25 19.51 30.13 -8.76
C THR A 25 18.88 28.80 -9.14
N LEU A 26 19.68 27.77 -9.40
CA LEU A 26 19.19 26.42 -9.67
C LEU A 26 18.45 25.85 -8.45
N LEU A 27 19.06 25.97 -7.26
CA LEU A 27 18.46 25.49 -6.00
C LEU A 27 17.14 26.19 -5.68
N ARG A 28 17.05 27.51 -5.93
CA ARG A 28 15.79 28.24 -5.78
C ARG A 28 14.73 27.75 -6.76
N LYS A 29 15.11 27.46 -8.00
CA LYS A 29 14.19 26.93 -9.03
C LYS A 29 13.68 25.54 -8.67
N THR A 30 14.56 24.63 -8.25
CA THR A 30 14.15 23.28 -7.81
C THR A 30 13.27 23.35 -6.55
N THR A 31 13.62 24.18 -5.58
CA THR A 31 12.80 24.39 -4.37
C THR A 31 11.41 24.92 -4.72
N ALA A 32 11.30 25.88 -5.65
CA ALA A 32 10.01 26.39 -6.11
C ALA A 32 9.17 25.29 -6.81
N GLY A 33 9.80 24.46 -7.65
CA GLY A 33 9.17 23.29 -8.28
C GLY A 33 8.68 22.26 -7.26
N HIS A 34 9.51 21.87 -6.29
CA HIS A 34 9.09 20.94 -5.26
C HIS A 34 7.93 21.50 -4.41
N ARG A 35 7.91 22.81 -4.12
CA ARG A 35 6.78 23.43 -3.40
C ARG A 35 5.49 23.37 -4.20
N SER A 36 5.51 23.56 -5.52
CA SER A 36 4.31 23.46 -6.35
C SER A 36 3.85 22.01 -6.50
N GLU A 37 4.77 21.06 -6.66
CA GLU A 37 4.49 19.61 -6.67
C GLU A 37 3.86 19.16 -5.36
N ILE A 38 4.42 19.53 -4.21
CA ILE A 38 3.85 19.23 -2.90
C ILE A 38 2.44 19.81 -2.77
N ALA A 39 2.21 21.03 -3.28
CA ALA A 39 0.88 21.63 -3.25
C ALA A 39 -0.12 20.89 -4.14
N ALA A 40 0.30 20.41 -5.31
CA ALA A 40 -0.51 19.58 -6.20
C ALA A 40 -0.87 18.23 -5.55
N LEU A 41 0.13 17.51 -5.05
CA LEU A 41 -0.06 16.23 -4.35
C LEU A 41 -0.99 16.36 -3.14
N LYS A 42 -0.87 17.43 -2.36
CA LYS A 42 -1.78 17.70 -1.24
C LYS A 42 -3.23 17.94 -1.70
N ARG A 43 -3.43 18.60 -2.85
CA ARG A 43 -4.76 18.79 -3.45
C ARG A 43 -5.34 17.46 -3.94
N ASP A 44 -4.54 16.63 -4.61
CA ASP A 44 -4.96 15.33 -5.12
C ASP A 44 -5.32 14.38 -3.97
N LEU A 45 -4.49 14.33 -2.92
CA LEU A 45 -4.80 13.56 -1.71
C LEU A 45 -6.13 13.98 -1.08
N LYS A 46 -6.41 15.29 -1.04
CA LYS A 46 -7.69 15.80 -0.52
C LYS A 46 -8.85 15.37 -1.41
N SER A 47 -8.71 15.42 -2.75
CA SER A 47 -9.73 14.96 -3.70
C SER A 47 -10.04 13.48 -3.52
N LEU A 48 -9.00 12.64 -3.51
CA LEU A 48 -9.14 11.20 -3.31
C LEU A 48 -9.74 10.86 -1.94
N GLN A 49 -9.40 11.61 -0.90
CA GLN A 49 -10.01 11.45 0.42
C GLN A 49 -11.51 11.83 0.42
N SER A 50 -11.92 12.89 -0.28
CA SER A 50 -13.34 13.21 -0.44
C SER A 50 -14.07 12.13 -1.23
N GLU A 51 -13.51 11.68 -2.35
CA GLU A 51 -14.10 10.61 -3.16
C GLU A 51 -14.27 9.32 -2.37
N ASN A 52 -13.26 8.92 -1.59
CA ASN A 52 -13.38 7.76 -0.70
C ASN A 52 -14.47 7.94 0.37
N LYS A 53 -14.61 9.15 0.94
CA LYS A 53 -15.70 9.45 1.89
C LYS A 53 -17.07 9.38 1.22
N ASP A 54 -17.20 9.88 0.00
CA ASP A 54 -18.44 9.86 -0.75
C ASP A 54 -18.81 8.44 -1.18
N LEU A 55 -17.84 7.65 -1.63
CA LEU A 55 -18.01 6.22 -1.90
C LEU A 55 -18.40 5.46 -0.63
N ALA A 56 -17.74 5.72 0.50
CA ALA A 56 -18.10 5.11 1.78
C ALA A 56 -19.53 5.49 2.21
N ARG A 57 -19.96 6.74 1.99
CA ARG A 57 -21.35 7.18 2.23
C ARG A 57 -22.34 6.48 1.30
N ARG A 58 -22.05 6.40 0.00
CA ARG A 58 -22.88 5.68 -0.97
C ARG A 58 -23.00 4.19 -0.63
N LEU A 59 -21.90 3.54 -0.24
CA LEU A 59 -21.93 2.16 0.22
C LEU A 59 -22.77 1.98 1.48
N LYS A 60 -22.68 2.91 2.44
CA LYS A 60 -23.57 2.91 3.63
C LYS A 60 -25.03 3.12 3.24
N ALA A 61 -25.33 4.05 2.34
CA ALA A 61 -26.70 4.31 1.86
C ALA A 61 -27.32 3.09 1.16
N VAL A 62 -26.51 2.37 0.36
CA VAL A 62 -26.90 1.09 -0.26
C VAL A 62 -27.05 -0.01 0.79
N GLY A 63 -26.25 0.01 1.87
CA GLY A 63 -26.35 -0.92 3.00
C GLY A 63 -27.53 -0.66 3.95
N THR A 64 -28.00 0.59 4.07
CA THR A 64 -29.12 0.97 4.94
C THR A 64 -30.49 0.60 4.38
N GLY A 65 -30.59 0.20 3.11
CA GLY A 65 -31.80 -0.40 2.54
C GLY A 65 -32.00 -1.89 2.91
N ALA A 66 -31.01 -2.51 3.56
CA ALA A 66 -31.03 -3.94 3.94
C ALA A 66 -30.72 -4.16 5.44
N GLY A 67 -31.03 -3.17 6.28
CA GLY A 67 -30.58 -3.11 7.68
C GLY A 67 -31.69 -3.23 8.72
N ALA A 68 -32.68 -4.10 8.51
CA ALA A 68 -33.63 -4.51 9.57
C ALA A 68 -33.47 -5.98 9.96
N VAL A 69 -32.31 -6.61 9.73
CA VAL A 69 -31.93 -7.86 10.40
C VAL A 69 -30.39 -7.91 10.43
N MET A 70 -29.77 -7.67 11.59
CA MET A 70 -28.71 -8.57 12.07
C MET A 70 -28.32 -8.23 13.50
N ARG A 71 -28.94 -8.95 14.43
CA ARG A 71 -28.37 -9.27 15.72
C ARG A 71 -28.27 -10.79 15.74
N SER A 72 -27.16 -11.34 15.27
CA SER A 72 -26.66 -12.64 15.73
C SER A 72 -25.28 -12.95 15.17
N THR A 73 -24.52 -13.59 16.04
CA THR A 73 -23.25 -14.28 15.89
C THR A 73 -23.24 -15.30 14.75
N ASN A 74 -22.42 -15.08 13.72
CA ASN A 74 -21.51 -16.07 13.15
C ASN A 74 -20.76 -15.45 11.97
N ASP A 75 -19.43 -15.56 12.03
CA ASP A 75 -18.50 -15.32 10.93
C ASP A 75 -18.74 -16.34 9.81
N GLU A 76 -19.48 -15.92 8.78
CA GLU A 76 -19.33 -16.45 7.41
C GLU A 76 -19.60 -15.30 6.42
N PRO A 77 -18.67 -14.96 5.50
CA PRO A 77 -18.97 -14.00 4.47
C PRO A 77 -19.82 -14.71 3.39
N ARG A 78 -21.14 -14.63 3.52
CA ARG A 78 -22.06 -15.00 2.45
C ARG A 78 -21.77 -14.12 1.23
N ALA A 79 -21.20 -14.75 0.20
CA ALA A 79 -20.90 -14.11 -1.07
C ALA A 79 -22.17 -13.50 -1.67
N LYS A 80 -22.10 -12.23 -2.06
CA LYS A 80 -23.11 -11.56 -2.90
C LYS A 80 -23.26 -12.37 -4.20
N PRO A 81 -24.47 -12.74 -4.64
CA PRO A 81 -24.64 -13.50 -5.87
C PRO A 81 -24.22 -12.61 -7.04
N GLY A 82 -23.18 -13.00 -7.77
CA GLY A 82 -22.83 -12.38 -9.05
C GLY A 82 -21.39 -11.89 -9.23
N ARG A 83 -20.57 -11.78 -8.18
CA ARG A 83 -19.13 -11.47 -8.38
C ARG A 83 -18.35 -12.78 -8.40
N LYS A 84 -18.03 -13.28 -9.60
CA LYS A 84 -17.03 -14.36 -9.77
C LYS A 84 -15.77 -13.95 -8.99
N VAL A 85 -15.41 -14.70 -7.95
CA VAL A 85 -14.19 -14.46 -7.18
C VAL A 85 -13.02 -14.82 -8.09
N VAL A 86 -12.54 -13.83 -8.86
CA VAL A 86 -11.37 -14.00 -9.70
C VAL A 86 -10.16 -14.10 -8.76
N TYR A 87 -9.45 -15.21 -8.84
CA TYR A 87 -8.21 -15.40 -8.09
C TYR A 87 -7.12 -14.52 -8.71
N ASN A 88 -6.41 -13.76 -7.88
CA ASN A 88 -5.29 -12.92 -8.32
C ASN A 88 -4.02 -13.39 -7.59
N ALA A 89 -3.04 -13.83 -8.39
CA ALA A 89 -1.76 -14.36 -7.92
C ALA A 89 -0.94 -13.31 -7.16
N GLU A 90 -0.88 -12.07 -7.64
CA GLU A 90 -0.17 -10.96 -6.99
C GLU A 90 -0.81 -10.62 -5.64
N ALA A 91 -2.15 -10.61 -5.58
CA ALA A 91 -2.87 -10.37 -4.34
C ALA A 91 -2.62 -11.46 -3.30
N PHE A 92 -2.48 -12.72 -3.73
CA PHE A 92 -2.14 -13.84 -2.87
C PHE A 92 -0.70 -13.75 -2.34
N ALA A 93 0.27 -13.40 -3.20
CA ALA A 93 1.65 -13.17 -2.79
C ALA A 93 1.78 -11.99 -1.79
N ALA A 94 1.08 -10.89 -2.05
CA ALA A 94 1.02 -9.73 -1.15
C ALA A 94 0.40 -10.08 0.20
N MET A 95 -0.64 -10.93 0.21
CA MET A 95 -1.25 -11.44 1.44
C MET A 95 -0.26 -12.26 2.26
N ARG A 96 0.47 -13.19 1.63
CA ARG A 96 1.54 -13.95 2.31
C ARG A 96 2.60 -13.03 2.91
N ALA A 97 3.07 -12.06 2.13
CA ALA A 97 4.07 -11.09 2.57
C ALA A 97 3.57 -10.24 3.75
N LYS A 98 2.31 -9.79 3.72
CA LYS A 98 1.68 -9.04 4.82
C LYS A 98 1.59 -9.84 6.11
N LEU A 99 1.33 -11.14 6.01
CA LEU A 99 1.31 -12.06 7.15
C LEU A 99 2.73 -12.42 7.63
N GLY A 100 3.77 -12.13 6.83
CA GLY A 100 5.17 -12.43 7.16
C GLY A 100 5.49 -13.92 7.08
N LEU A 101 4.75 -14.68 6.26
CA LEU A 101 4.91 -16.12 6.13
C LEU A 101 5.87 -16.49 5.00
N THR A 102 6.63 -17.57 5.18
CA THR A 102 7.33 -18.22 4.08
C THR A 102 6.35 -19.01 3.20
N GLN A 103 6.75 -19.37 1.98
CA GLN A 103 5.92 -20.22 1.11
C GLN A 103 5.65 -21.59 1.75
N ALA A 104 6.62 -22.15 2.47
CA ALA A 104 6.46 -23.41 3.20
C ALA A 104 5.43 -23.29 4.34
N GLN A 105 5.51 -22.21 5.13
CA GLN A 105 4.55 -21.94 6.20
C GLN A 105 3.12 -21.75 5.66
N MET A 106 2.98 -20.99 4.56
CA MET A 106 1.68 -20.84 3.89
C MET A 106 1.15 -22.18 3.35
N ALA A 107 2.05 -23.04 2.87
CA ALA A 107 1.70 -24.38 2.38
C ALA A 107 1.19 -25.28 3.52
N THR A 108 1.83 -25.25 4.69
CA THR A 108 1.38 -25.96 5.90
C THR A 108 -0.03 -25.52 6.31
N LEU A 109 -0.29 -24.21 6.37
CA LEU A 109 -1.61 -23.67 6.73
C LEU A 109 -2.72 -24.08 5.75
N LEU A 110 -2.38 -24.18 4.46
CA LEU A 110 -3.32 -24.56 3.41
C LEU A 110 -3.43 -26.09 3.24
N GLY A 111 -2.53 -26.87 3.86
CA GLY A 111 -2.41 -28.32 3.69
C GLY A 111 -2.03 -28.71 2.26
N VAL A 112 -1.13 -27.97 1.63
CA VAL A 112 -0.63 -28.21 0.26
C VAL A 112 0.90 -28.23 0.24
N SER A 113 1.50 -28.57 -0.90
CA SER A 113 2.96 -28.51 -1.05
C SER A 113 3.43 -27.07 -1.28
N SER A 114 4.67 -26.78 -0.87
CA SER A 114 5.33 -25.48 -1.13
C SER A 114 5.40 -25.15 -2.63
N LEU A 115 5.58 -26.17 -3.48
CA LEU A 115 5.57 -26.03 -4.93
C LEU A 115 4.20 -25.58 -5.47
N SER A 116 3.09 -26.01 -4.87
CA SER A 116 1.76 -25.53 -5.24
C SER A 116 1.59 -24.05 -4.93
N VAL A 117 2.05 -23.59 -3.76
CA VAL A 117 2.03 -22.16 -3.38
C VAL A 117 2.87 -21.34 -4.36
N TYR A 118 4.06 -21.80 -4.73
CA TYR A 118 4.88 -21.14 -5.75
C TYR A 118 4.16 -21.02 -7.11
N LYS A 119 3.54 -22.10 -7.59
CA LYS A 119 2.81 -22.09 -8.88
C LYS A 119 1.60 -21.14 -8.87
N TRP A 120 1.00 -20.95 -7.70
CA TRP A 120 -0.12 -20.03 -7.52
C TRP A 120 0.31 -18.57 -7.37
N GLU A 121 1.46 -18.32 -6.76
CA GLU A 121 2.05 -16.97 -6.66
C GLU A 121 2.63 -16.50 -8.00
N SER A 122 3.20 -17.42 -8.78
CA SER A 122 3.72 -17.14 -10.13
C SER A 122 2.65 -17.12 -11.22
N GLY A 123 1.38 -17.39 -10.87
CA GLY A 123 0.27 -17.38 -11.82
C GLY A 123 0.29 -18.52 -12.85
N GLN A 124 1.16 -19.51 -12.69
CA GLN A 124 1.25 -20.67 -13.58
C GLN A 124 0.03 -21.59 -13.47
N VAL A 125 -0.58 -21.65 -12.27
CA VAL A 125 -1.72 -22.53 -11.99
C VAL A 125 -2.72 -21.80 -11.10
N GLU A 126 -4.00 -21.90 -11.42
CA GLU A 126 -5.06 -21.45 -10.51
C GLU A 126 -5.38 -22.52 -9.44
N PRO A 127 -5.55 -22.13 -8.17
CA PRO A 127 -5.99 -23.04 -7.12
C PRO A 127 -7.39 -23.60 -7.41
N ARG A 128 -7.64 -24.85 -7.01
CA ARG A 128 -8.97 -25.47 -7.12
C ARG A 128 -9.95 -24.82 -6.15
N GLU A 129 -11.25 -24.97 -6.36
CA GLU A 129 -12.28 -24.32 -5.52
C GLU A 129 -12.11 -24.58 -4.02
N LYS A 130 -11.78 -25.82 -3.63
CA LYS A 130 -11.47 -26.18 -2.23
C LYS A 130 -10.31 -25.37 -1.65
N GLN A 131 -9.30 -25.07 -2.45
CA GLN A 131 -8.12 -24.31 -2.05
C GLN A 131 -8.41 -22.81 -2.06
N LYS A 132 -9.19 -22.32 -3.04
CA LYS A 132 -9.71 -20.94 -3.06
C LYS A 132 -10.51 -20.62 -1.79
N ALA A 133 -11.34 -21.56 -1.33
CA ALA A 133 -12.08 -21.42 -0.07
C ALA A 133 -11.15 -21.32 1.16
N LYS A 134 -10.10 -22.16 1.25
CA LYS A 134 -9.10 -22.07 2.32
C LYS A 134 -8.33 -20.73 2.30
N VAL A 135 -7.94 -20.26 1.12
CA VAL A 135 -7.27 -18.96 0.95
C VAL A 135 -8.19 -17.81 1.37
N LEU A 136 -9.48 -17.88 1.05
CA LEU A 136 -10.49 -16.90 1.49
C LEU A 136 -10.66 -16.90 3.01
N ALA A 137 -10.70 -18.08 3.64
CA ALA A 137 -10.78 -18.19 5.10
C ALA A 137 -9.59 -17.48 5.78
N LEU A 138 -8.37 -17.64 5.24
CA LEU A 138 -7.18 -16.97 5.76
C LEU A 138 -7.20 -15.44 5.57
N ARG A 139 -8.03 -14.88 4.68
CA ARG A 139 -8.05 -13.43 4.39
C ARG A 139 -8.60 -12.60 5.55
N GLY A 140 -9.43 -13.20 6.41
CA GLY A 140 -9.98 -12.56 7.61
C GLY A 140 -9.09 -12.72 8.86
N VAL A 141 -8.09 -13.60 8.81
CA VAL A 141 -7.30 -14.00 9.98
C VAL A 141 -6.14 -13.02 10.20
N GLY A 142 -6.00 -12.55 11.43
CA GLY A 142 -4.94 -11.62 11.80
C GLY A 142 -3.56 -12.30 11.90
N LYS A 143 -2.46 -11.56 11.72
CA LYS A 143 -1.08 -12.10 11.84
C LYS A 143 -0.85 -12.91 13.13
N ARG A 144 -1.46 -12.50 14.25
CA ARG A 144 -1.37 -13.19 15.54
C ARG A 144 -2.06 -14.56 15.55
N GLU A 145 -3.20 -14.67 14.88
CA GLU A 145 -3.95 -15.92 14.78
C GLU A 145 -3.28 -16.87 13.80
N VAL A 146 -2.72 -16.34 12.70
CA VAL A 146 -1.94 -17.13 11.74
C VAL A 146 -0.70 -17.75 12.40
N VAL A 147 0.00 -17.02 13.28
CA VAL A 147 1.14 -17.58 14.03
C VAL A 147 0.67 -18.69 14.98
N LYS A 148 -0.44 -18.52 15.69
CA LYS A 148 -1.02 -19.58 16.52
C LYS A 148 -1.45 -20.80 15.72
N MET A 149 -2.01 -20.59 14.53
CA MET A 149 -2.39 -21.68 13.62
C MET A 149 -1.16 -22.40 13.07
N LEU A 150 -0.05 -21.70 12.83
CA LEU A 150 1.22 -22.32 12.47
C LEU A 150 1.80 -23.14 13.63
N GLU A 151 1.79 -22.60 14.85
CA GLU A 151 2.25 -23.32 16.05
C GLU A 151 1.40 -24.55 16.35
N ALA A 152 0.10 -24.51 16.05
CA ALA A 152 -0.80 -25.66 16.18
C ALA A 152 -0.72 -26.66 15.02
N ALA A 153 -0.13 -26.27 13.89
CA ALA A 153 0.03 -27.11 12.69
C ALA A 153 1.46 -27.63 12.49
N ALA A 154 2.41 -27.18 13.32
CA ALA A 154 3.77 -27.70 13.43
C ALA A 154 3.80 -28.86 14.42
#